data_AF-A0A511VFI6-F1
#
_entry.id   AF-A0A511VFI6-F1
#
_cell.length_a   1.000
_cell.length_b   1.000
_cell.length_c   1.000
_cell.angle_alpha   90.00
_cell.angle_beta   90.00
_cell.angle_gamma   90.00
#
_symmetry.space_group_name_H-M   'P 1'
#
loop_
_entity.id
_entity.type
_entity.pdbx_description
1 polymer ?
#
loop_
_entity_poly.entity_id
_entity_poly.type
_entity_poly.pdbx_seq_one_letter_code
_entity_poly.pdbx_strand_id
1 'polypeptide(L)' 'MCLLQKQLRTRLNNGVPRLSFYRMMKSAEFDELCRFYTQDMLTFEQLERRVRCLERLF' A
#
# COMPACT_ATOMS: atom_id res chain seq x y z
N MET A 1 8.14 -10.22 -3.54
CA MET A 1 7.23 -9.06 -3.71
C MET A 1 5.95 -9.54 -4.38
N CYS A 2 4.81 -9.42 -3.71
CA CYS A 2 3.51 -9.76 -4.28
C CYS A 2 3.15 -8.85 -5.46
N LEU A 3 2.35 -9.34 -6.40
CA LEU A 3 1.91 -8.58 -7.60
C LEU A 3 1.25 -7.24 -7.22
N LEU A 4 0.50 -7.25 -6.10
CA LEU A 4 -0.15 -6.09 -5.50
C LEU A 4 0.83 -4.99 -5.08
N GLN A 5 1.95 -5.37 -4.47
CA GLN A 5 2.99 -4.41 -4.05
C GLN A 5 3.65 -3.71 -5.24
N LYS A 6 3.84 -4.43 -6.36
CA LYS A 6 4.34 -3.82 -7.60
C LYS A 6 3.32 -2.83 -8.18
N GLN A 7 2.04 -3.20 -8.24
CA GLN A 7 0.98 -2.33 -8.74
C GLN A 7 0.82 -1.05 -7.89
N LEU A 8 0.81 -1.19 -6.56
CA LEU A 8 0.76 -0.06 -5.64
C LEU A 8 1.98 0.84 -5.80
N ARG A 9 3.19 0.27 -5.92
CA ARG A 9 4.41 1.05 -6.13
C ARG A 9 4.37 1.85 -7.42
N THR A 10 3.87 1.28 -8.52
CA THR A 10 3.76 1.99 -9.81
C THR A 10 2.67 3.06 -9.80
N ARG A 11 1.52 2.82 -9.16
CA ARG A 11 0.43 3.81 -9.10
C ARG A 11 0.67 4.94 -8.10
N LEU A 12 1.22 4.63 -6.94
CA LEU A 12 1.38 5.60 -5.86
C LEU A 12 2.66 6.42 -5.99
N ASN A 13 3.69 5.89 -6.66
CA ASN A 13 4.94 6.60 -6.87
C ASN A 13 5.24 6.72 -8.37
N ASN A 14 5.03 7.93 -8.90
CA ASN A 14 5.41 8.38 -10.24
C ASN A 14 6.94 8.36 -10.47
N GLY A 15 7.61 7.24 -10.25
CA GLY A 15 9.02 7.01 -10.59
C GLY A 15 9.97 6.84 -9.41
N VAL A 16 9.76 7.52 -8.27
CA VAL A 16 10.66 7.39 -7.09
C VAL A 16 9.88 7.16 -5.80
N PRO A 17 9.92 5.94 -5.23
CA PRO A 17 9.27 5.66 -3.95
C PRO A 17 9.94 6.36 -2.79
N ARG A 18 9.13 7.09 -2.02
CA ARG A 18 9.55 7.82 -0.80
C ARG A 18 10.03 6.85 0.28
N LEU A 19 10.93 7.33 1.14
CA LEU A 19 11.42 6.56 2.30
C LEU A 19 10.28 6.15 3.25
N SER A 20 9.31 7.04 3.48
CA SER A 20 8.06 6.78 4.21
C SER A 20 7.30 5.59 3.64
N PHE A 21 7.14 5.55 2.31
CA PHE A 21 6.47 4.46 1.60
C PHE A 21 7.17 3.10 1.82
N TYR A 22 8.51 3.08 1.76
CA TYR A 22 9.26 1.84 2.01
C TYR A 22 9.16 1.34 3.46
N ARG A 23 9.10 2.26 4.42
CA ARG A 23 8.91 1.90 5.83
C ARG A 23 7.51 1.34 6.07
N MET A 24 6.49 2.04 5.57
CA MET A 24 5.10 1.61 5.61
C MET A 24 4.91 0.24 4.96
N MET A 25 5.51 -0.02 3.79
CA MET A 25 5.41 -1.32 3.12
C MET A 25 5.93 -2.52 3.93
N LYS A 26 6.73 -2.29 4.98
CA LYS A 26 7.25 -3.32 5.88
C LYS A 26 6.47 -3.39 7.20
N SER A 27 5.42 -2.58 7.35
CA SER A 27 4.64 -2.49 8.57
C SER A 27 3.51 -3.52 8.60
N ALA A 28 3.13 -3.94 9.80
CA ALA A 28 2.05 -4.91 9.98
C ALA A 28 0.71 -4.37 9.49
N GLU A 29 0.50 -3.05 9.60
CA GLU A 29 -0.72 -2.36 9.13
C GLU A 29 -0.86 -2.43 7.61
N PHE A 30 0.25 -2.33 6.87
CA PHE A 30 0.23 -2.48 5.42
C PHE A 30 -0.04 -3.93 5.00
N ASP A 31 0.53 -4.90 5.72
CA ASP A 31 0.25 -6.32 5.51
C ASP A 31 -1.24 -6.64 5.75
N GLU A 32 -1.84 -6.05 6.78
CA GLU A 32 -3.27 -6.20 7.07
C GLU A 32 -4.15 -5.58 5.97
N LEU A 33 -3.81 -4.39 5.47
CA LEU A 33 -4.48 -3.78 4.32
C LEU A 33 -4.44 -4.67 3.08
N CYS A 34 -3.30 -5.33 2.83
CA CYS A 34 -3.16 -6.28 1.72
C CYS A 34 -4.04 -7.52 1.92
N ARG A 35 -4.20 -8.02 3.16
CA ARG A 35 -5.10 -9.14 3.48
C ARG A 35 -6.55 -8.76 3.23
N PHE A 36 -7.01 -7.59 3.68
CA PHE A 36 -8.37 -7.12 3.44
C PHE A 36 -8.70 -7.01 1.95
N TYR A 37 -7.75 -6.54 1.14
CA TYR A 37 -7.91 -6.53 -0.31
C TYR A 37 -7.99 -7.94 -0.90
N THR A 38 -7.16 -8.87 -0.42
CA THR A 38 -7.13 -10.26 -0.91
C THR A 38 -8.40 -11.05 -0.52
N GLN A 39 -9.10 -10.62 0.52
CA GLN A 39 -10.38 -11.16 0.97
C GLN A 39 -11.58 -10.44 0.36
N ASP A 40 -11.37 -9.61 -0.67
CA ASP A 40 -12.39 -8.79 -1.35
C ASP A 40 -13.18 -7.85 -0.40
N MET A 41 -12.62 -7.54 0.78
CA MET A 41 -13.22 -6.62 1.75
C MET A 41 -12.96 -5.15 1.39
N LEU A 42 -12.01 -4.89 0.49
CA LEU A 42 -11.66 -3.56 -0.01
C LEU A 42 -11.57 -3.59 -1.53
N THR A 43 -12.13 -2.56 -2.16
CA THR A 43 -11.81 -2.29 -3.56
C THR A 43 -10.39 -1.73 -3.67
N PHE A 44 -9.81 -1.81 -4.86
CA PHE A 44 -8.47 -1.28 -5.09
C PHE A 44 -8.38 0.24 -4.80
N GLU A 45 -9.43 1.00 -5.10
CA GLU A 45 -9.49 2.44 -4.82
C GLU A 45 -9.50 2.73 -3.30
N GLN A 46 -10.24 1.94 -2.53
CA GLN A 46 -10.27 2.04 -1.07
C GLN A 46 -8.91 1.67 -0.46
N LEU A 47 -8.27 0.62 -0.99
CA LEU A 47 -6.91 0.25 -0.62
C LEU A 47 -5.94 1.42 -0.89
N GLU A 48 -5.98 2.01 -2.09
CA GLU A 48 -5.11 3.11 -2.48
C GLU A 48 -5.26 4.32 -1.53
N ARG A 49 -6.50 4.69 -1.19
CA ARG A 49 -6.78 5.78 -0.25
C ARG A 49 -6.25 5.47 1.15
N ARG A 50 -6.45 4.26 1.65
CA ARG A 50 -5.96 3.84 2.98
C ARG A 50 -4.43 3.77 3.03
N VAL A 51 -3.79 3.29 1.98
CA VAL A 51 -2.32 3.25 1.88
C VAL A 51 -1.74 4.67 1.89
N ARG A 52 -2.33 5.63 1.17
CA ARG A 52 -1.89 7.04 1.23
C ARG A 52 -2.07 7.66 2.62
N CYS A 53 -3.13 7.30 3.35
CA CYS A 53 -3.32 7.73 4.73
C CYS A 53 -2.29 7.11 5.66
N LEU A 54 -2.03 5.80 5.51
CA LEU A 54 -1.06 5.06 6.31
C LEU A 54 0.36 5.58 6.08
N GLU A 55 0.73 5.89 4.84
CA GLU A 55 2.06 6.43 4.50
C GLU A 55 2.37 7.73 5.26
N ARG A 56 1.36 8.57 5.56
CA ARG A 56 1.56 9.82 6.32
C ARG A 56 1.97 9.60 7.77
N LEU A 57 1.86 8.38 8.29
CA LEU A 57 2.26 8.02 9.64
C LEU A 57 3.74 7.57 9.74
N PHE A 58 4.47 7.51 8.61
CA PHE A 58 5.86 7.02 8.50
C PHE A 58 6.81 8.07 7.88
#